data_AF-A0A1Z9TJ27-F1
#
_entry.id   AF-A0A1Z9TJ27-F1
#
_cell.length_a   1.000
_cell.length_b   1.000
_cell.length_c   1.000
_cell.angle_alpha   90.00
_cell.angle_beta   90.00
_cell.angle_gamma   90.00
#
_symmetry.space_group_name_H-M   'P 1'
#
loop_
_entity.id
_entity.type
_entity.pdbx_description
1 polymer ?
#
loop_
_entity_poly.entity_id
_entity_poly.type
_entity_poly.pdbx_seq_one_letter_code
_entity_poly.pdbx_strand_id
1 'polypeptide(L)'
;MHIVCLWITIQSTNLHFHQKIFIKKQMTQKQKIQLLGYSGLIPFVMLPIFGLFEKEETKSFFEPPVIFSIYSLCIYTFLTGSIWSMSIKERKEPSYPILLFFLPLLIGTGFSFLINPNASLILALLCSFMLVYTYEAKTFEQENFYKQMRFRLTVIVIISHIGILITN
;
A
#
# COMPACT_ATOMS: atom_id res chain seq x y z
N MET A 1 -43.89 -20.57 36.92
CA MET A 1 -42.41 -20.53 37.07
C MET A 1 -41.66 -21.28 35.96
N HIS A 2 -42.12 -22.45 35.50
CA HIS A 2 -41.42 -23.22 34.45
C HIS A 2 -41.23 -22.50 33.10
N ILE A 3 -42.21 -21.71 32.66
CA ILE A 3 -42.16 -21.02 31.35
C ILE A 3 -41.09 -19.92 31.32
N VAL A 4 -40.94 -19.17 32.42
CA VAL A 4 -39.94 -18.09 32.54
C VAL A 4 -38.51 -18.66 32.53
N CYS A 5 -38.31 -19.83 33.17
CA CYS A 5 -37.02 -20.50 33.18
C CYS A 5 -36.61 -21.02 31.79
N LEU A 6 -37.57 -21.52 31.00
CA LEU A 6 -37.34 -21.96 29.62
C LEU A 6 -36.93 -20.80 28.71
N TRP A 7 -37.61 -19.65 28.83
CA TRP A 7 -37.30 -18.43 28.06
C TRP A 7 -35.91 -17.87 28.38
N ILE A 8 -35.50 -17.84 29.64
CA ILE A 8 -34.16 -17.39 30.05
C ILE A 8 -33.07 -18.31 29.49
N THR A 9 -33.32 -19.62 29.46
CA THR A 9 -32.37 -20.61 28.93
C THR A 9 -32.24 -20.52 27.40
N ILE A 10 -33.34 -20.26 26.68
CA ILE A 10 -33.34 -20.04 25.23
C ILE A 10 -32.63 -18.71 24.86
N GLN A 11 -32.83 -17.66 25.65
CA GLN A 11 -32.13 -16.37 25.47
C GLN A 11 -30.62 -16.51 25.70
N SER A 12 -30.22 -17.23 26.75
CA SER A 12 -28.80 -17.49 27.10
C SER A 12 -28.08 -18.32 26.04
N THR A 13 -28.73 -19.35 25.50
CA THR A 13 -28.16 -20.21 24.44
C THR A 13 -28.04 -19.49 23.10
N ASN A 14 -28.99 -18.63 22.73
CA ASN A 14 -28.90 -17.78 21.53
C ASN A 14 -27.78 -16.74 21.63
N LEU A 15 -27.60 -16.12 22.80
CA LEU A 15 -26.53 -15.14 23.03
C LEU A 15 -25.14 -15.78 22.94
N HIS A 16 -24.95 -16.97 23.54
CA HIS A 16 -23.73 -17.76 23.41
C HIS A 16 -23.46 -18.23 21.97
N PHE A 17 -24.51 -18.54 21.20
CA PHE A 17 -24.41 -18.94 19.80
C PHE A 17 -23.98 -17.78 18.89
N HIS A 18 -24.59 -16.60 19.05
CA HIS A 18 -24.19 -15.39 18.32
C HIS A 18 -22.77 -14.92 18.68
N GLN A 19 -22.37 -15.00 19.95
CA GLN A 19 -20.99 -14.76 20.36
C GLN A 19 -20.02 -15.74 19.71
N LYS A 20 -20.36 -17.04 19.62
CA LYS A 20 -19.51 -18.02 18.94
C LYS A 20 -19.39 -17.73 17.44
N ILE A 21 -20.43 -17.26 16.76
CA ILE A 21 -20.37 -16.86 15.35
C ILE A 21 -19.49 -15.61 15.16
N PHE A 22 -19.64 -14.60 16.01
CA PHE A 22 -18.85 -13.36 15.95
C PHE A 22 -17.37 -13.56 16.33
N ILE A 23 -17.09 -14.40 17.34
CA ILE A 23 -15.71 -14.71 17.77
C ILE A 23 -15.01 -15.61 16.75
N LYS A 24 -15.73 -16.51 16.06
CA LYS A 24 -15.15 -17.44 15.07
C LYS A 24 -14.75 -16.76 13.76
N LYS A 25 -15.20 -15.53 13.50
CA LYS A 25 -14.85 -14.76 12.28
C LYS A 25 -13.82 -13.65 12.54
N GLN A 26 -12.89 -13.86 13.48
CA GLN A 26 -11.74 -12.97 13.61
C GLN A 26 -10.64 -13.39 12.61
N MET A 27 -10.29 -12.48 11.70
CA MET A 27 -9.20 -12.70 10.76
C MET A 27 -7.87 -12.86 11.51
N THR A 28 -7.04 -13.80 11.05
CA THR A 28 -5.67 -13.97 11.54
C THR A 28 -4.83 -12.73 11.23
N GLN A 29 -3.73 -12.52 11.96
CA GLN A 29 -2.84 -11.37 11.70
C GLN A 29 -2.31 -11.38 10.26
N LYS A 30 -1.94 -12.56 9.75
CA LYS A 30 -1.53 -12.76 8.36
C LYS A 30 -2.61 -12.31 7.36
N GLN A 31 -3.87 -12.67 7.60
CA GLN A 31 -4.99 -12.25 6.75
C GLN A 31 -5.21 -10.75 6.79
N LYS A 32 -5.10 -10.11 7.96
CA LYS A 32 -5.21 -8.65 8.09
C LYS A 32 -4.12 -7.92 7.30
N ILE A 33 -2.87 -8.38 7.43
CA ILE A 33 -1.71 -7.83 6.70
C ILE A 33 -1.93 -7.96 5.18
N GLN A 34 -2.35 -9.14 4.72
CA GLN A 34 -2.62 -9.38 3.29
C GLN A 34 -3.77 -8.53 2.78
N LEU A 35 -4.89 -8.48 3.52
CA LEU A 35 -6.05 -7.68 3.14
C LEU A 35 -5.68 -6.20 2.97
N LEU A 36 -4.96 -5.63 3.94
CA LEU A 36 -4.55 -4.23 3.89
C LEU A 36 -3.54 -4.00 2.76
N GLY A 37 -2.54 -4.87 2.63
CA GLY A 37 -1.53 -4.77 1.56
C GLY A 37 -2.14 -4.80 0.16
N TYR A 38 -3.05 -5.74 -0.12
CA TYR A 38 -3.70 -5.83 -1.43
C TYR A 38 -4.75 -4.74 -1.66
N SER A 39 -5.42 -4.25 -0.61
CA SER A 39 -6.35 -3.11 -0.74
C SER A 39 -5.64 -1.84 -1.22
N GLY A 40 -4.37 -1.67 -0.86
CA GLY A 40 -3.53 -0.57 -1.33
C GLY A 40 -3.26 -0.59 -2.84
N LEU A 41 -3.50 -1.70 -3.55
CA LEU A 41 -3.33 -1.77 -5.00
C LEU A 41 -4.50 -1.20 -5.79
N ILE A 42 -5.65 -0.97 -5.15
CA ILE A 42 -6.87 -0.55 -5.87
C ILE A 42 -6.60 0.71 -6.70
N PRO A 43 -6.03 1.80 -6.17
CA PRO A 43 -5.78 3.00 -6.98
C PRO A 43 -4.65 2.81 -7.99
N PHE A 44 -3.65 1.98 -7.66
CA PHE A 44 -2.56 1.65 -8.59
C PHE A 44 -3.07 0.97 -9.86
N VAL A 45 -4.09 0.12 -9.77
CA VAL A 45 -4.64 -0.58 -10.94
C VAL A 45 -5.70 0.26 -11.65
N MET A 46 -6.57 0.92 -10.89
CA MET A 46 -7.71 1.64 -11.47
C MET A 46 -7.29 2.90 -12.23
N LEU A 47 -6.34 3.69 -11.71
CA LEU A 47 -5.96 4.96 -12.33
C LEU A 47 -5.29 4.81 -13.71
N PRO A 48 -4.31 3.90 -13.93
CA PRO A 48 -3.79 3.65 -15.27
C PRO A 48 -4.86 3.17 -16.25
N ILE A 49 -5.82 2.35 -15.80
CA ILE A 49 -6.92 1.88 -16.64
C ILE A 49 -7.81 3.05 -17.07
N PHE A 50 -8.17 3.96 -16.14
CA PHE A 50 -8.94 5.15 -16.48
C PHE A 50 -8.20 6.07 -17.45
N GLY A 51 -6.88 6.22 -17.30
CA GLY A 51 -6.04 7.00 -18.22
C GLY A 51 -6.08 6.49 -19.67
N LEU A 52 -6.35 5.19 -19.90
CA LEU A 52 -6.50 4.65 -21.26
C LEU A 52 -7.80 5.08 -21.97
N PHE A 53 -8.82 5.50 -21.22
CA PHE A 53 -10.13 5.86 -21.76
C PHE A 53 -10.35 7.38 -21.83
N GLU A 54 -9.49 8.17 -21.20
CA GLU A 54 -9.60 9.62 -21.20
C GLU A 54 -9.10 10.19 -22.53
N LYS A 55 -9.93 11.02 -23.18
CA LYS A 55 -9.54 11.75 -24.40
C LYS A 55 -8.94 13.09 -24.00
N GLU A 56 -7.92 13.53 -24.74
CA GLU A 56 -6.99 14.65 -24.47
C GLU A 56 -7.61 16.04 -24.15
N GLU A 57 -8.92 16.21 -24.07
CA GLU A 57 -9.54 17.53 -24.22
C GLU A 57 -9.72 18.37 -22.95
N THR A 58 -9.43 17.88 -21.74
CA THR A 58 -9.49 18.74 -20.54
C THR A 58 -8.36 18.51 -19.54
N LYS A 59 -7.41 19.44 -19.51
CA LYS A 59 -6.41 19.50 -18.44
C LYS A 59 -7.00 20.04 -17.15
N SER A 60 -7.06 19.22 -16.11
CA SER A 60 -7.67 19.53 -14.81
C SER A 60 -6.79 18.99 -13.67
N PHE A 61 -6.88 19.58 -12.48
CA PHE A 61 -6.19 19.06 -11.29
C PHE A 61 -6.56 17.61 -10.93
N PHE A 62 -7.68 17.13 -11.45
CA PHE A 62 -8.15 15.75 -11.28
C PHE A 62 -7.65 14.79 -12.36
N GLU A 63 -6.61 15.18 -13.12
CA GLU A 63 -5.92 14.32 -14.08
C GLU A 63 -5.38 13.05 -13.39
N PRO A 64 -5.59 11.85 -13.99
CA PRO A 64 -5.15 10.58 -13.43
C PRO A 64 -3.66 10.53 -13.03
N PRO A 65 -2.69 11.09 -13.81
CA PRO A 65 -1.28 11.12 -13.41
C PRO A 65 -1.00 11.87 -12.11
N VAL A 66 -1.74 12.97 -11.86
CA VAL A 66 -1.58 13.78 -10.64
C VAL A 66 -2.12 13.01 -9.43
N ILE A 67 -3.34 12.49 -9.54
CA ILE A 67 -3.97 11.68 -8.48
C ILE A 67 -3.12 10.44 -8.17
N PHE A 68 -2.61 9.78 -9.22
CA PHE A 68 -1.74 8.62 -9.11
C PHE A 68 -0.45 8.95 -8.36
N SER A 69 0.19 10.08 -8.68
CA SER A 69 1.43 10.52 -8.03
C SER A 69 1.22 10.84 -6.55
N ILE A 70 0.13 11.52 -6.20
CA ILE A 70 -0.24 11.82 -4.81
C ILE A 70 -0.44 10.52 -4.02
N TYR A 71 -1.25 9.60 -4.57
CA TYR A 71 -1.50 8.32 -3.91
C TYR A 71 -0.22 7.49 -3.73
N SER A 72 0.61 7.45 -4.78
CA SER A 72 1.92 6.79 -4.77
C SER A 72 2.82 7.34 -3.67
N LEU A 73 2.85 8.66 -3.50
CA LEU A 73 3.62 9.32 -2.45
C LEU A 73 3.09 8.96 -1.05
N CYS A 74 1.76 8.92 -0.85
CA CYS A 74 1.18 8.52 0.43
C CYS A 74 1.57 7.08 0.82
N ILE A 75 1.47 6.14 -0.11
CA ILE A 75 1.86 4.74 0.12
C ILE A 75 3.37 4.62 0.33
N TYR A 76 4.16 5.40 -0.42
CA TYR A 76 5.61 5.43 -0.28
C TYR A 76 6.03 5.93 1.12
N THR A 77 5.49 7.07 1.56
CA THR A 77 5.73 7.63 2.89
C THR A 77 5.35 6.64 3.99
N PHE A 78 4.19 6.00 3.89
CA PHE A 78 3.76 4.97 4.84
C PHE A 78 4.77 3.82 4.91
N LEU A 79 5.28 3.37 3.77
CA LEU A 79 6.23 2.27 3.68
C LEU A 79 7.60 2.63 4.28
N THR A 80 8.17 3.78 3.90
CA THR A 80 9.46 4.24 4.46
C THR A 80 9.35 4.54 5.95
N GLY A 81 8.22 5.06 6.42
CA GLY A 81 7.96 5.27 7.85
C GLY A 81 7.85 3.96 8.63
N SER A 82 7.22 2.94 8.05
CA SER A 82 7.16 1.58 8.63
C SER A 82 8.55 0.95 8.75
N ILE A 83 9.37 1.11 7.70
CA ILE A 83 10.75 0.62 7.68
C ILE A 83 11.63 1.38 8.69
N TRP A 84 11.42 2.69 8.86
CA TRP A 84 12.11 3.47 9.89
C TRP A 84 11.79 2.94 11.30
N SER A 85 10.51 2.73 11.60
CA SER A 85 10.08 2.12 12.86
C SER A 85 10.68 0.73 13.07
N MET A 86 10.71 -0.10 12.03
CA MET A 86 11.30 -1.44 12.07
C MET A 86 12.80 -1.41 12.31
N SER A 87 13.51 -0.45 11.71
CA SER A 87 14.95 -0.26 11.91
C SER A 87 15.28 0.03 13.38
N ILE A 88 14.48 0.88 14.04
CA ILE A 88 14.63 1.16 15.48
C ILE A 88 14.39 -0.12 16.29
N LYS A 89 13.31 -0.84 16.00
CA LYS A 89 12.91 -2.04 16.75
C LYS A 89 13.95 -3.16 16.64
N GLU A 90 14.56 -3.32 15.48
CA GLU A 90 15.56 -4.36 15.21
C GLU A 90 17.01 -3.90 15.36
N ARG A 91 17.23 -2.70 15.92
CA ARG A 91 18.57 -2.10 16.12
C ARG A 91 19.41 -2.04 14.83
N LYS A 92 18.76 -1.72 13.72
CA LYS A 92 19.39 -1.41 12.43
C LYS A 92 19.63 0.09 12.29
N GLU A 93 20.48 0.48 11.35
CA GLU A 93 20.77 1.88 11.04
C GLU A 93 19.50 2.65 10.62
N PRO A 94 19.05 3.65 11.40
CA PRO A 94 17.79 4.36 11.14
C PRO A 94 17.94 5.49 10.11
N SER A 95 19.15 5.79 9.65
CA SER A 95 19.45 6.84 8.67
C SER A 95 19.06 6.46 7.24
N TYR A 96 19.22 5.19 6.84
CA TYR A 96 18.86 4.74 5.49
C TYR A 96 17.37 4.90 5.16
N PRO A 97 16.41 4.53 6.04
CA PRO A 97 14.99 4.77 5.80
C PRO A 97 14.64 6.26 5.64
N ILE A 98 15.36 7.14 6.34
CA ILE A 98 15.20 8.61 6.20
C ILE A 98 15.69 9.05 4.82
N LEU A 99 16.84 8.55 4.37
CA LEU A 99 17.34 8.85 3.03
C LEU A 99 16.39 8.33 1.94
N LEU A 100 15.85 7.12 2.12
CA LEU A 100 14.82 6.58 1.23
C LEU A 100 13.56 7.46 1.24
N PHE A 101 13.12 7.97 2.38
CA PHE A 101 11.94 8.85 2.45
C PHE A 101 12.08 10.08 1.53
N PHE A 102 13.25 10.72 1.50
CA PHE A 102 13.49 11.90 0.63
C PHE A 102 13.84 11.56 -0.83
N LEU A 103 14.04 10.29 -1.14
CA LEU A 103 14.54 9.86 -2.44
C LEU A 103 13.66 10.29 -3.64
N PRO A 104 12.32 10.14 -3.61
CA PRO A 104 11.49 10.59 -4.73
C PRO A 104 11.58 12.10 -4.95
N LEU A 105 11.73 12.88 -3.88
CA LEU A 105 11.87 14.34 -3.97
C LEU A 105 13.21 14.73 -4.58
N LEU A 106 14.31 14.10 -4.15
CA LEU A 106 15.65 14.39 -4.67
C LEU A 106 15.77 14.04 -6.15
N ILE A 107 15.29 12.85 -6.54
CA ILE A 107 15.31 12.43 -7.95
C ILE A 107 14.31 13.27 -8.76
N GLY A 108 13.07 13.42 -8.29
CA GLY A 108 12.03 14.12 -9.03
C GLY A 108 12.37 15.58 -9.33
N THR A 109 12.90 16.30 -8.35
CA THR A 109 13.31 17.71 -8.53
C THR A 109 14.61 17.85 -9.32
N GLY A 110 15.55 16.90 -9.20
CA GLY A 110 16.78 16.91 -9.98
C GLY A 110 16.53 16.73 -11.48
N PHE A 111 15.58 15.87 -11.84
CA PHE A 111 15.28 15.54 -13.24
C PHE A 111 14.13 16.36 -13.85
N SER A 112 13.40 17.17 -13.07
CA SER A 112 12.27 17.98 -13.59
C SER A 112 12.69 19.04 -14.61
N PHE A 113 13.98 19.41 -14.64
CA PHE A 113 14.54 20.31 -15.64
C PHE A 113 14.91 19.61 -16.95
N LEU A 114 15.09 18.28 -16.93
CA LEU A 114 15.51 17.48 -18.08
C LEU A 114 14.32 16.88 -18.85
N ILE A 115 13.23 16.56 -18.13
CA ILE A 115 12.02 15.92 -18.67
C ILE A 115 10.76 16.58 -18.10
N ASN A 116 9.59 16.26 -18.65
CA ASN A 116 8.31 16.75 -18.13
C ASN A 116 8.22 16.52 -16.60
N PRO A 117 7.84 17.53 -15.78
CA PRO A 117 7.81 17.40 -14.33
C PRO A 117 6.99 16.22 -13.78
N ASN A 118 5.85 15.91 -14.40
CA ASN A 118 5.02 14.77 -14.01
C ASN A 118 5.73 13.45 -14.30
N ALA A 119 6.29 13.31 -15.51
CA ALA A 119 7.06 12.13 -15.89
C ALA A 119 8.29 11.94 -15.00
N SER A 120 8.97 13.03 -14.63
CA SER A 120 10.09 13.03 -13.67
C SER A 120 9.68 12.45 -12.32
N LEU A 121 8.57 12.93 -11.76
CA LEU A 121 8.07 12.47 -10.47
C LEU A 121 7.64 10.99 -10.51
N ILE A 122 6.94 10.57 -11.57
CA ILE A 122 6.52 9.18 -11.76
C ILE A 122 7.74 8.26 -11.84
N LEU A 123 8.76 8.64 -12.62
CA LEU A 123 9.99 7.86 -12.73
C LEU A 123 10.77 7.80 -11.40
N ALA A 124 10.84 8.93 -10.68
CA ALA A 124 11.44 9.01 -9.37
C ALA A 124 10.75 8.07 -8.36
N LEU A 125 9.42 8.05 -8.35
CA LEU A 125 8.63 7.14 -7.51
C LEU A 125 8.84 5.69 -7.90
N LEU A 126 8.86 5.35 -9.19
CA LEU A 126 9.13 3.99 -9.67
C LEU A 126 10.47 3.47 -9.15
N CYS A 127 11.55 4.24 -9.35
CA CYS A 127 12.89 3.91 -8.87
C CYS A 127 12.92 3.78 -7.34
N SER A 128 12.22 4.66 -6.65
CA SER A 128 12.17 4.67 -5.19
C SER A 128 11.46 3.42 -4.64
N PHE A 129 10.34 3.00 -5.24
CA PHE A 129 9.66 1.75 -4.84
C PHE A 129 10.54 0.51 -5.03
N MET A 130 11.33 0.46 -6.11
CA MET A 130 12.32 -0.61 -6.31
C MET A 130 13.39 -0.59 -5.22
N LEU A 131 13.97 0.59 -4.94
CA LEU A 131 15.02 0.72 -3.94
C LEU A 131 14.53 0.37 -2.54
N VAL A 132 13.34 0.82 -2.15
CA VAL A 132 12.73 0.45 -0.86
C VAL A 132 12.51 -1.06 -0.76
N TYR A 133 12.00 -1.70 -1.81
CA TYR A 133 11.83 -3.17 -1.81
C TYR A 133 13.18 -3.89 -1.64
N THR A 134 14.21 -3.47 -2.38
CA THR A 134 15.53 -4.10 -2.28
C THR A 134 16.20 -3.88 -0.91
N TYR A 135 16.03 -2.69 -0.32
CA TYR A 135 16.50 -2.39 1.03
C TYR A 135 15.79 -3.26 2.06
N GLU A 136 14.45 -3.30 2.01
CA GLU A 136 13.64 -4.10 2.94
C GLU A 136 14.02 -5.58 2.87
N ALA A 137 14.16 -6.14 1.67
CA ALA A 137 14.49 -7.54 1.45
C ALA A 137 15.91 -7.93 1.92
N LYS A 138 16.86 -6.98 1.90
CA LYS A 138 18.25 -7.21 2.34
C LYS A 138 18.44 -6.99 3.84
N THR A 139 17.71 -6.04 4.42
CA THR A 139 17.96 -5.59 5.79
C THR A 139 17.20 -6.39 6.84
N PHE A 140 15.99 -6.85 6.52
CA PHE A 140 15.09 -7.48 7.48
C PHE A 140 14.79 -8.94 7.14
N GLU A 141 14.84 -9.80 8.17
CA GLU A 141 14.38 -11.18 8.04
C GLU A 141 12.87 -11.26 8.24
N GLN A 142 12.15 -11.39 7.13
CA GLN A 142 10.69 -11.49 7.12
C GLN A 142 10.23 -12.92 6.86
N GLU A 143 9.03 -13.25 7.35
CA GLU A 143 8.35 -14.49 7.00
C GLU A 143 8.11 -14.61 5.49
N ASN A 144 8.19 -15.83 4.96
CA ASN A 144 8.05 -16.11 3.53
C ASN A 144 6.75 -15.57 2.93
N PHE A 145 5.64 -15.58 3.69
CA PHE A 145 4.36 -15.06 3.19
C PHE A 145 4.41 -13.56 2.94
N TYR A 146 5.11 -12.82 3.81
CA TYR A 146 5.24 -11.37 3.72
C TYR A 146 6.17 -10.99 2.57
N LYS A 147 7.29 -11.70 2.42
CA LYS A 147 8.20 -11.54 1.27
C LYS A 147 7.48 -11.73 -0.07
N GLN A 148 6.69 -12.80 -0.20
CA GLN A 148 5.89 -13.07 -1.40
C GLN A 148 4.84 -11.99 -1.66
N MET A 149 4.16 -11.52 -0.60
CA MET A 149 3.20 -10.43 -0.72
C MET A 149 3.89 -9.15 -1.21
N ARG A 150 4.97 -8.72 -0.55
CA ARG A 150 5.72 -7.51 -0.93
C ARG A 150 6.22 -7.56 -2.37
N PHE A 151 6.76 -8.70 -2.81
CA PHE A 151 7.17 -8.87 -4.20
C PHE A 151 6.01 -8.63 -5.18
N ARG A 152 4.84 -9.26 -4.95
CA ARG A 152 3.66 -9.08 -5.82
C ARG A 152 3.17 -7.64 -5.82
N LEU A 153 3.09 -7.01 -4.65
CA LEU A 153 2.68 -5.60 -4.53
C LEU A 153 3.63 -4.69 -5.31
N THR A 154 4.94 -4.84 -5.12
CA THR A 154 5.95 -4.03 -5.80
C THR A 154 5.93 -4.22 -7.31
N VAL A 155 5.78 -5.46 -7.80
CA VAL A 155 5.67 -5.73 -9.25
C VAL A 155 4.45 -5.03 -9.85
N ILE A 156 3.29 -5.13 -9.21
CA ILE A 156 2.07 -4.46 -9.69
C ILE A 156 2.25 -2.94 -9.68
N VAL A 157 2.79 -2.38 -8.60
CA VAL A 157 3.09 -0.94 -8.51
C VAL A 157 4.02 -0.49 -9.63
N ILE A 158 5.08 -1.24 -9.95
CA ILE A 158 6.00 -0.92 -11.06
C ILE A 158 5.26 -0.92 -12.41
N ILE A 159 4.47 -1.96 -12.69
CA ILE A 159 3.68 -2.06 -13.92
C ILE A 159 2.72 -0.88 -14.03
N SER A 160 2.07 -0.49 -12.94
CA SER A 160 1.17 0.66 -12.90
C SER A 160 1.87 1.99 -13.19
N HIS A 161 3.08 2.21 -12.65
CA HIS A 161 3.87 3.41 -12.97
C HIS A 161 4.25 3.45 -14.45
N ILE A 162 4.64 2.31 -15.03
CA ILE A 162 4.93 2.20 -16.46
C ILE A 162 3.68 2.51 -17.29
N GLY A 163 2.52 1.97 -16.90
CA GLY A 163 1.24 2.24 -17.55
C GLY A 163 0.92 3.74 -17.58
N ILE A 164 1.00 4.40 -16.41
CA ILE A 164 0.79 5.85 -16.32
C ILE A 164 1.81 6.65 -17.13
N LEU A 165 3.08 6.22 -17.17
CA LEU A 165 4.12 6.91 -17.94
C LEU A 165 3.87 6.82 -19.45
N ILE A 166 3.26 5.73 -19.94
CA ILE A 166 2.91 5.56 -21.35
C ILE A 166 1.67 6.40 -21.73
N THR A 167 0.73 6.57 -20.79
CA THR A 167 -0.51 7.32 -21.03
C THR A 167 -0.39 8.83 -20.75
N ASN A 168 0.70 9.27 -20.10
CA ASN A 168 0.96 10.66 -19.72
C ASN A 168 1.71 11.43 -20.82
#